data_AF-A4RXV3-F1
#
_entry.id   AF-A4RXV3-F1
#
_cell.length_a   1.000
_cell.length_b   1.000
_cell.length_c   1.000
_cell.angle_alpha   90.00
_cell.angle_beta   90.00
_cell.angle_gamma   90.00
#
_symmetry.space_group_name_H-M   'P 1'
#
loop_
_entity.id
_entity.type
_entity.pdbx_description
1 polymer ?
#
loop_
_entity_poly.entity_id
_entity_poly.type
_entity_poly.pdbx_seq_one_letter_code
_entity_poly.pdbx_strand_id
1 'polypeptide(L)'
;MASLEDLYAVSRRLCFDVTEGLSKLERDEGRGHGVNDGLAREMRTRMGELKKITSEMERQWRAMAMTASIAKSDTWKRKVEHVIEETDHLEMSLHRFGSREERRLNEQKEREDLMRRVTDDEGFRSLVGEYDAESGSMKSVRRSGSMVDELLEQGASVLGNLSEQSATLRNVKRKVFSLLDKMGVSSSLLRVIDRRQRLDAILVYGGMFATVLILFIVWMFFSR
;
A
#
# COMPACT_ATOMS: atom_id res chain seq x y z
N MET A 1 14.71 14.66 19.79
CA MET A 1 13.38 14.44 19.19
C MET A 1 13.61 14.26 17.69
N ALA A 2 13.08 13.20 17.09
CA ALA A 2 13.21 12.98 15.64
C ALA A 2 12.52 14.12 14.89
N SER A 3 13.13 14.59 13.81
CA SER A 3 12.53 15.63 12.98
C SER A 3 11.35 15.07 12.17
N LEU A 4 10.48 15.95 11.66
CA LEU A 4 9.39 15.52 10.78
C LEU A 4 9.90 14.81 9.50
N GLU A 5 11.11 15.17 9.05
CA GLU A 5 11.79 14.50 7.93
C GLU A 5 12.22 13.07 8.27
N ASP A 6 12.73 12.85 9.49
CA ASP A 6 13.08 11.51 9.96
C ASP A 6 11.84 10.64 10.10
N LEU A 7 10.76 11.17 10.69
CA LEU A 7 9.48 10.45 10.82
C LEU A 7 8.89 10.08 9.45
N TYR A 8 8.97 10.98 8.47
CA TYR A 8 8.52 10.72 7.11
C TYR A 8 9.38 9.65 6.40
N ALA A 9 10.70 9.65 6.60
CA ALA A 9 11.57 8.62 6.04
C ALA A 9 11.27 7.25 6.64
N VAL A 10 11.07 7.19 7.96
CA VAL A 10 10.71 5.97 8.68
C VAL A 10 9.33 5.46 8.24
N SER A 11 8.31 6.33 8.13
CA SER A 11 6.98 5.93 7.67
C SER A 11 7.01 5.35 6.26
N ARG A 12 7.74 5.98 5.33
CA ARG A 12 7.91 5.46 3.95
C ARG A 12 8.61 4.11 3.92
N ARG A 13 9.58 3.87 4.80
CA ARG A 13 10.22 2.56 4.95
C ARG A 13 9.23 1.51 5.46
N LEU A 14 8.44 1.83 6.49
CA LEU A 14 7.42 0.92 7.00
C LEU A 14 6.33 0.62 5.96
N CYS A 15 5.81 1.63 5.24
CA CYS A 15 4.87 1.42 4.13
C CYS A 15 5.43 0.43 3.11
N PHE A 16 6.69 0.61 2.73
CA PHE A 16 7.37 -0.26 1.77
C PHE A 16 7.49 -1.70 2.30
N ASP A 17 7.95 -1.86 3.53
CA ASP A 17 8.13 -3.16 4.15
C ASP A 17 6.80 -3.92 4.29
N VAL A 18 5.71 -3.22 4.68
CA VAL A 18 4.36 -3.79 4.76
C VAL A 18 3.85 -4.20 3.38
N THR A 19 4.03 -3.34 2.37
CA THR A 19 3.64 -3.66 0.99
C THR A 19 4.39 -4.89 0.47
N GLU A 20 5.69 -4.98 0.75
CA GLU A 20 6.50 -6.12 0.35
C GLU A 20 6.06 -7.40 1.06
N GLY A 21 5.86 -7.36 2.37
CA GLY A 21 5.39 -8.51 3.14
C GLY A 21 4.01 -8.98 2.68
N LEU A 22 3.10 -8.05 2.40
CA LEU A 22 1.78 -8.38 1.84
C LEU A 22 1.90 -9.03 0.46
N SER A 23 2.76 -8.50 -0.43
CA SER A 23 2.99 -9.11 -1.75
C SER A 23 3.63 -10.50 -1.67
N LYS A 24 4.41 -10.78 -0.61
CA LYS A 24 4.97 -12.11 -0.36
C LYS A 24 3.89 -13.06 0.15
N LEU A 25 3.04 -12.60 1.08
CA LEU A 25 1.90 -13.35 1.58
C LEU A 25 0.95 -13.76 0.44
N GLU A 26 0.62 -12.83 -0.46
CA GLU A 26 -0.22 -13.12 -1.64
C GLU A 26 0.44 -14.12 -2.61
N ARG A 27 1.77 -14.05 -2.79
CA ARG A 27 2.52 -15.00 -3.65
C ARG A 27 2.62 -16.39 -3.06
N ASP A 28 2.81 -16.49 -1.76
CA ASP A 28 2.88 -17.78 -1.06
C ASP A 28 1.50 -18.45 -1.07
N GLU A 29 0.43 -17.67 -0.86
CA GLU A 29 -0.95 -18.13 -0.99
C GLU A 29 -1.26 -18.62 -2.42
N GLY A 30 -0.88 -17.84 -3.45
CA GLY A 30 -1.09 -18.21 -4.86
C GLY A 30 -0.33 -19.45 -5.32
N ARG A 31 0.71 -19.86 -4.59
CA ARG A 31 1.47 -21.11 -4.85
C ARG A 31 0.90 -22.32 -4.12
N GLY A 32 -0.17 -22.15 -3.35
CA GLY A 32 -0.75 -23.21 -2.52
C GLY A 32 0.12 -23.58 -1.32
N HIS A 33 1.19 -22.83 -1.03
CA HIS A 33 1.83 -22.91 0.27
C HIS A 33 0.84 -22.34 1.30
N GLY A 34 0.66 -23.04 2.42
CA GLY A 34 -0.21 -22.57 3.49
C GLY A 34 0.12 -21.14 3.93
N VAL A 35 -0.85 -20.47 4.54
CA VAL A 35 -0.71 -19.09 5.02
C VAL A 35 0.51 -18.97 5.93
N ASN A 36 1.43 -18.08 5.60
CA ASN A 36 2.57 -17.77 6.46
C ASN A 36 2.13 -16.85 7.61
N ASP A 37 1.49 -17.43 8.62
CA ASP A 37 0.93 -16.73 9.79
C ASP A 37 1.99 -15.89 10.53
N GLY A 38 3.25 -16.36 10.57
CA GLY A 38 4.36 -15.60 11.14
C GLY A 38 4.58 -14.26 10.43
N LEU A 39 4.65 -14.28 9.10
CA LEU A 39 4.79 -13.07 8.28
C LEU A 39 3.55 -12.17 8.37
N ALA A 40 2.35 -12.74 8.43
CA ALA A 40 1.10 -11.98 8.58
C ALA A 40 1.01 -11.25 9.93
N ARG A 41 1.47 -11.88 11.03
CA ARG A 41 1.57 -11.24 12.34
C ARG A 41 2.62 -10.13 12.34
N GLU A 42 3.77 -10.35 11.71
CA GLU A 42 4.80 -9.33 11.56
C GLU A 42 4.29 -8.09 10.82
N MET A 43 3.54 -8.27 9.72
CA MET A 43 2.94 -7.17 8.98
C MET A 43 1.91 -6.40 9.81
N ARG A 44 1.12 -7.08 10.66
CA ARG A 44 0.21 -6.43 11.62
C ARG A 44 0.97 -5.58 12.65
N THR A 45 2.08 -6.08 13.18
CA THR A 45 2.91 -5.31 14.12
C THR A 45 3.51 -4.08 13.45
N ARG A 46 4.10 -4.23 12.26
CA ARG A 46 4.65 -3.11 11.47
C ARG A 46 3.56 -2.10 11.08
N MET A 47 2.34 -2.55 10.78
CA MET A 47 1.20 -1.66 10.56
C MET A 47 0.87 -0.83 11.81
N GLY A 48 0.88 -1.46 12.99
CA GLY A 48 0.69 -0.77 14.26
C GLY A 48 1.76 0.30 14.54
N GLU A 49 3.01 0.03 14.19
CA GLU A 49 4.10 1.00 14.26
C GLU A 49 3.92 2.15 13.26
N LEU A 50 3.52 1.85 12.02
CA LEU A 50 3.24 2.84 10.99
C LEU A 50 2.15 3.82 11.47
N LYS A 51 1.05 3.33 12.04
CA LYS A 51 -0.01 4.17 12.61
C LYS A 51 0.49 5.09 13.71
N LYS A 52 1.34 4.60 14.62
CA LYS A 52 1.95 5.42 15.67
C LYS A 52 2.76 6.56 15.06
N ILE A 53 3.63 6.26 14.09
CA ILE A 53 4.47 7.26 13.42
C ILE A 53 3.62 8.27 12.65
N THR A 54 2.58 7.82 11.95
CA THR A 54 1.65 8.69 11.23
C THR A 54 0.95 9.67 12.17
N SER A 55 0.48 9.21 13.34
CA SER A 55 -0.13 10.10 14.36
C SER A 55 0.87 11.09 14.95
N GLU A 56 2.13 10.68 15.15
CA GLU A 56 3.18 11.56 15.65
C GLU A 56 3.57 12.62 14.62
N MET A 57 3.67 12.22 13.35
CA MET A 57 3.94 13.11 12.22
C MET A 57 2.82 14.14 12.06
N GLU A 58 1.57 13.73 12.23
CA GLU A 58 0.41 14.62 12.20
C GLU A 58 0.43 15.65 13.36
N ARG A 59 0.78 15.20 14.58
CA ARG A 59 0.96 16.08 15.74
C ARG A 59 2.05 17.13 15.51
N GLN A 60 3.20 16.71 15.00
CA GLN A 60 4.34 17.60 14.73
C GLN A 60 4.06 18.57 13.58
N TRP A 61 3.38 18.12 12.51
CA TRP A 61 2.94 18.99 11.43
C TRP A 61 1.98 20.07 11.93
N ARG A 62 0.97 19.71 12.74
CA ARG A 62 0.04 20.70 13.32
C ARG A 62 0.76 21.73 14.19
N ALA A 63 1.74 21.31 14.99
CA ALA A 63 2.55 22.23 15.79
C ALA A 63 3.40 23.19 14.92
N MET A 64 3.95 22.69 13.81
CA MET A 64 4.65 23.53 12.83
C MET A 64 3.71 24.44 12.05
N ALA A 65 2.49 24.01 11.75
CA ALA A 65 1.50 24.83 11.06
C ALA A 65 1.11 26.09 11.86
N MET A 66 1.18 26.01 13.20
CA MET A 66 0.94 27.15 14.09
C MET A 66 2.11 28.14 14.17
N THR A 67 3.33 27.71 13.83
CA THR A 67 4.56 28.48 14.09
C THR A 67 5.34 28.87 12.83
N ALA A 68 5.12 28.20 11.70
CA ALA A 68 5.87 28.39 10.46
C ALA A 68 5.06 29.06 9.33
N SER A 69 5.76 29.46 8.27
CA SER A 69 5.16 30.01 7.04
C SER A 69 4.14 29.04 6.41
N ILE A 70 3.01 29.59 5.96
CA ILE A 70 1.86 28.88 5.37
C ILE A 70 2.28 27.92 4.24
N ALA A 71 3.24 28.30 3.39
CA ALA A 71 3.68 27.49 2.25
C ALA A 71 4.42 26.21 2.66
N LYS A 72 5.24 26.27 3.73
CA LYS A 72 5.93 25.08 4.27
C LYS A 72 4.94 24.15 4.97
N SER A 73 3.97 24.72 5.67
CA SER A 73 2.88 23.98 6.31
C SER A 73 2.02 23.23 5.29
N ASP A 74 1.68 23.85 4.16
CA ASP A 74 0.86 23.23 3.11
C ASP A 74 1.59 22.07 2.40
N THR A 75 2.91 22.18 2.25
CA THR A 75 3.72 21.08 1.68
C THR A 75 3.73 19.86 2.61
N TRP A 76 3.90 20.08 3.91
CA TRP A 76 3.88 19.01 4.89
C TRP A 76 2.50 18.42 5.11
N LYS A 77 1.45 19.24 5.02
CA LYS A 77 0.05 18.78 5.05
C LYS A 77 -0.18 17.69 3.99
N ARG A 78 0.14 17.98 2.72
CA ARG A 78 -0.01 17.01 1.63
C ARG A 78 0.81 15.73 1.84
N LYS A 79 2.03 15.86 2.35
CA LYS A 79 2.89 14.68 2.63
C LYS A 79 2.31 13.79 3.72
N VAL A 80 1.77 14.39 4.77
CA VAL A 80 1.14 13.67 5.89
C VAL A 80 -0.15 13.00 5.43
N GLU A 81 -1.03 13.73 4.73
CA GLU A 81 -2.27 13.21 4.14
C GLU A 81 -1.99 11.98 3.25
N HIS A 82 -0.99 12.07 2.36
CA HIS A 82 -0.63 10.95 1.49
C HIS A 82 -0.18 9.70 2.28
N VAL A 83 0.58 9.86 3.37
CA VAL A 83 0.99 8.72 4.21
C VAL A 83 -0.18 8.14 4.99
N ILE A 84 -1.14 8.98 5.42
CA ILE A 84 -2.38 8.52 6.06
C ILE A 84 -3.19 7.66 5.08
N GLU A 85 -3.44 8.16 3.87
CA GLU A 85 -4.18 7.44 2.84
C GLU A 85 -3.51 6.10 2.48
N GLU A 86 -2.19 6.08 2.36
CA GLU A 86 -1.43 4.86 2.08
C GLU A 86 -1.51 3.87 3.26
N THR A 87 -1.50 4.36 4.50
CA THR A 87 -1.67 3.54 5.71
C THR A 87 -3.06 2.88 5.73
N ASP A 88 -4.12 3.65 5.47
CA ASP A 88 -5.50 3.14 5.40
C ASP A 88 -5.65 2.10 4.29
N HIS A 89 -5.07 2.35 3.12
CA HIS A 89 -5.08 1.40 2.01
C HIS A 89 -4.39 0.08 2.36
N LEU A 90 -3.22 0.14 2.99
CA LEU A 90 -2.48 -1.04 3.43
C LEU A 90 -3.22 -1.78 4.53
N GLU A 91 -3.88 -1.07 5.44
CA GLU A 91 -4.71 -1.68 6.48
C GLU A 91 -5.90 -2.44 5.88
N MET A 92 -6.64 -1.82 4.95
CA MET A 92 -7.72 -2.51 4.25
C MET A 92 -7.23 -3.78 3.54
N SER A 93 -6.04 -3.72 2.96
CA SER A 93 -5.45 -4.86 2.26
C SER A 93 -5.03 -5.98 3.23
N LEU A 94 -4.46 -5.63 4.39
CA LEU A 94 -4.12 -6.58 5.44
C LEU A 94 -5.36 -7.18 6.12
N HIS A 95 -6.41 -6.39 6.30
CA HIS A 95 -7.70 -6.86 6.83
C HIS A 95 -8.38 -7.84 5.86
N ARG A 96 -8.38 -7.56 4.55
CA ARG A 96 -8.87 -8.50 3.54
C ARG A 96 -8.11 -9.82 3.54
N PHE A 97 -6.81 -9.79 3.82
CA PHE A 97 -6.01 -11.00 3.97
C PHE A 97 -6.44 -11.78 5.24
N GLY A 98 -6.58 -11.07 6.37
CA GLY A 98 -7.02 -11.68 7.63
C GLY A 98 -8.44 -12.26 7.60
N SER A 99 -9.39 -11.61 6.93
CA SER A 99 -10.77 -12.12 6.84
C SER A 99 -10.88 -13.39 5.99
N ARG A 100 -9.99 -13.56 5.01
CA ARG A 100 -9.87 -14.81 4.24
C ARG A 100 -9.29 -15.94 5.10
N GLU A 101 -8.31 -15.63 5.95
CA GLU A 101 -7.75 -16.59 6.92
C GLU A 101 -8.82 -17.04 7.93
N GLU A 102 -9.56 -16.09 8.50
CA GLU A 102 -10.65 -16.36 9.45
C GLU A 102 -11.74 -17.22 8.80
N ARG A 103 -12.10 -16.91 7.55
CA ARG A 103 -13.06 -17.71 6.79
C ARG A 103 -12.57 -19.15 6.60
N ARG A 104 -11.30 -19.37 6.25
CA ARG A 104 -10.73 -20.73 6.10
C ARG A 104 -10.71 -21.49 7.42
N LEU A 105 -10.36 -20.82 8.52
CA LEU A 105 -10.39 -21.42 9.86
C LEU A 105 -11.82 -21.81 10.25
N ASN A 106 -12.79 -20.94 9.96
CA ASN A 106 -14.20 -21.21 10.26
C ASN A 106 -14.76 -22.35 9.40
N GLU A 107 -14.42 -22.39 8.10
CA GLU A 107 -14.79 -23.48 7.19
C GLU A 107 -14.17 -24.82 7.62
N GLN A 108 -12.91 -24.84 8.09
CA GLN A 108 -12.27 -26.04 8.64
C GLN A 108 -12.94 -26.50 9.93
N LYS A 109 -13.24 -25.57 10.84
CA LYS A 109 -13.90 -25.88 12.10
C LYS A 109 -15.32 -26.40 11.90
N GLU A 110 -16.07 -25.78 10.99
CA GLU A 110 -17.40 -26.25 10.60
C GLU A 110 -17.33 -27.65 9.97
N ARG A 111 -16.31 -27.90 9.13
CA ARG A 111 -16.06 -29.23 8.58
C ARG A 111 -15.72 -30.25 9.66
N GLU A 112 -14.90 -29.91 10.64
CA GLU A 112 -14.59 -30.79 11.78
C GLU A 112 -15.83 -31.08 12.62
N ASP A 113 -16.67 -30.07 12.90
CA ASP A 113 -17.92 -30.25 13.64
C ASP A 113 -18.91 -31.14 12.87
N LEU A 114 -19.00 -30.98 11.54
CA LEU A 114 -19.80 -31.86 10.69
C LEU A 114 -19.25 -33.29 10.67
N MET A 115 -17.93 -33.48 10.51
CA MET A 115 -17.29 -34.80 10.51
C MET A 115 -17.41 -35.48 11.88
N ARG A 116 -17.36 -34.72 12.96
CA ARG A 116 -17.62 -35.20 14.31
C ARG A 116 -19.05 -35.70 14.45
N ARG A 117 -20.05 -34.94 13.97
CA ARG A 117 -21.46 -35.38 13.95
C ARG A 117 -21.68 -36.63 13.09
N VAL A 118 -21.02 -36.72 11.94
CA VAL A 118 -21.02 -37.91 11.06
C VAL A 118 -20.36 -39.12 11.73
N THR A 119 -19.36 -38.92 12.58
CA THR A 119 -18.63 -40.03 13.21
C THR A 119 -19.38 -40.56 14.43
N ASP A 120 -20.07 -39.71 15.19
CA ASP A 120 -20.76 -40.07 16.44
C ASP A 120 -22.16 -40.71 16.22
N ASP A 121 -22.85 -40.42 15.11
CA ASP A 121 -24.23 -40.86 14.88
C ASP A 121 -24.33 -41.92 13.77
N GLU A 122 -24.53 -43.19 14.15
CA GLU A 122 -24.68 -44.32 13.22
C GLU A 122 -25.91 -44.18 12.29
N GLY A 123 -27.00 -43.56 12.78
CA GLY A 123 -28.20 -43.32 11.97
C GLY A 123 -27.99 -42.29 10.86
N PHE A 124 -27.19 -41.25 11.14
CA PHE A 124 -26.81 -40.23 10.17
C PHE A 124 -25.84 -40.78 9.11
N ARG A 125 -24.91 -41.67 9.48
CA ARG A 125 -23.98 -42.33 8.55
C ARG A 125 -24.69 -43.12 7.45
N SER A 126 -25.73 -43.88 7.82
CA SER A 126 -26.50 -44.68 6.87
C SER A 126 -27.26 -43.80 5.86
N LEU A 127 -27.88 -42.71 6.35
CA LEU A 127 -28.67 -41.79 5.53
C LEU A 127 -27.81 -40.98 4.54
N VAL A 128 -26.61 -40.55 4.97
CA VAL A 128 -25.67 -39.81 4.11
C VAL A 128 -25.09 -40.72 3.03
N GLY A 129 -24.74 -41.97 3.35
CA GLY A 129 -24.23 -42.93 2.38
C GLY A 129 -25.22 -43.28 1.26
N GLU A 130 -26.52 -43.29 1.57
CA GLU A 130 -27.59 -43.56 0.59
C GLU A 130 -27.86 -42.36 -0.33
N TYR A 131 -27.77 -41.13 0.19
CA TYR A 131 -28.00 -39.88 -0.57
C TYR A 131 -26.83 -39.49 -1.51
N ASP A 132 -25.59 -39.81 -1.12
CA ASP A 132 -24.38 -39.47 -1.88
C ASP A 132 -24.22 -40.35 -3.14
N ALA A 133 -24.80 -41.56 -3.13
CA ALA A 133 -24.78 -42.49 -4.25
C ALA A 133 -25.67 -42.07 -5.43
N GLU A 134 -26.76 -41.32 -5.21
CA GLU A 134 -27.79 -41.10 -6.23
C GLU A 134 -27.84 -39.67 -6.83
N SER A 135 -27.36 -38.62 -6.14
CA SER A 135 -27.61 -37.23 -6.61
C SER A 135 -26.50 -36.19 -6.44
N GLY A 136 -25.43 -36.47 -5.68
CA GLY A 136 -24.44 -35.44 -5.29
C GLY A 136 -23.37 -35.09 -6.33
N SER A 137 -22.93 -36.07 -7.13
CA SER A 137 -21.70 -35.96 -7.93
C SER A 137 -21.85 -35.15 -9.23
N MET A 138 -22.88 -35.41 -10.06
CA MET A 138 -22.99 -34.78 -11.39
C MET A 138 -23.30 -33.27 -11.35
N LYS A 139 -24.07 -32.82 -10.36
CA LYS A 139 -24.49 -31.41 -10.23
C LYS A 139 -23.44 -30.53 -9.54
N SER A 140 -22.61 -31.11 -8.67
CA SER A 140 -21.50 -30.40 -8.02
C SER A 140 -20.33 -30.22 -8.99
N VAL A 141 -19.92 -31.27 -9.70
CA VAL A 141 -18.79 -31.21 -10.66
C VAL A 141 -19.01 -30.18 -11.76
N ARG A 142 -20.22 -30.10 -12.34
CA ARG A 142 -20.53 -29.09 -13.37
C ARG A 142 -20.52 -27.66 -12.84
N ARG A 143 -20.99 -27.44 -11.61
CA ARG A 143 -21.09 -26.11 -11.00
C ARG A 143 -19.73 -25.63 -10.49
N SER A 144 -18.90 -26.55 -10.00
CA SER A 144 -17.51 -26.30 -9.63
C SER A 144 -16.65 -26.04 -10.88
N GLY A 145 -16.88 -26.74 -11.99
CA GLY A 145 -16.14 -26.51 -13.24
C GLY A 145 -16.32 -25.09 -13.79
N SER A 146 -17.56 -24.61 -13.91
CA SER A 146 -17.82 -23.25 -14.42
C SER A 146 -17.30 -22.14 -13.50
N MET A 147 -17.40 -22.35 -12.18
CA MET A 147 -16.91 -21.37 -11.20
C MET A 147 -15.38 -21.35 -11.16
N VAL A 148 -14.72 -22.50 -11.30
CA VAL A 148 -13.25 -22.57 -11.35
C VAL A 148 -12.73 -21.91 -12.62
N ASP A 149 -13.36 -22.12 -13.79
CA ASP A 149 -12.94 -21.45 -15.02
C ASP A 149 -13.08 -19.92 -14.94
N GLU A 150 -14.19 -19.41 -14.38
CA GLU A 150 -14.40 -17.96 -14.19
C GLU A 150 -13.40 -17.35 -13.19
N LEU A 151 -13.08 -18.08 -12.11
CA LEU A 151 -12.05 -17.68 -11.14
C LEU A 151 -10.63 -17.76 -11.71
N LEU A 152 -10.35 -18.72 -12.61
CA LEU A 152 -9.06 -18.84 -13.29
C LEU A 152 -8.88 -17.73 -14.32
N GLU A 153 -9.92 -17.35 -15.04
CA GLU A 153 -9.89 -16.25 -16.02
C GLU A 153 -9.72 -14.89 -15.32
N GLN A 154 -10.49 -14.62 -14.26
CA GLN A 154 -10.28 -13.45 -13.41
C GLN A 154 -8.91 -13.47 -12.72
N GLY A 155 -8.49 -14.63 -12.20
CA GLY A 155 -7.19 -14.81 -11.57
C GLY A 155 -6.03 -14.57 -12.52
N ALA A 156 -6.11 -15.06 -13.77
CA ALA A 156 -5.08 -14.86 -14.79
C ALA A 156 -4.94 -13.39 -15.19
N SER A 157 -6.05 -12.66 -15.35
CA SER A 157 -6.02 -11.23 -15.69
C SER A 157 -5.46 -10.37 -14.54
N VAL A 158 -5.81 -10.69 -13.29
CA VAL A 158 -5.29 -10.02 -12.10
C VAL A 158 -3.80 -10.35 -11.89
N LEU A 159 -3.39 -11.61 -12.10
CA LEU A 159 -2.00 -12.03 -11.97
C LEU A 159 -1.10 -11.43 -13.07
N GLY A 160 -1.62 -11.27 -14.30
CA GLY A 160 -0.93 -10.56 -15.38
C GLY A 160 -0.67 -9.09 -15.04
N ASN A 161 -1.70 -8.40 -14.57
CA ASN A 161 -1.60 -6.99 -14.16
C ASN A 161 -0.70 -6.79 -12.93
N LEU A 162 -0.75 -7.70 -11.94
CA LEU A 162 0.12 -7.67 -10.76
C LEU A 162 1.57 -8.04 -11.08
N SER A 163 1.81 -8.97 -12.01
CA SER A 163 3.15 -9.32 -12.48
C SER A 163 3.83 -8.11 -13.12
N GLU A 164 3.12 -7.40 -13.99
CA GLU A 164 3.59 -6.22 -14.69
C GLU A 164 3.79 -5.02 -13.73
N GLN A 165 2.88 -4.82 -12.78
CA GLN A 165 3.04 -3.85 -11.68
C GLN A 165 4.23 -4.20 -10.78
N SER A 166 4.49 -5.48 -10.51
CA SER A 166 5.62 -5.92 -9.67
C SER A 166 6.99 -5.68 -10.30
N ALA A 167 7.08 -5.74 -11.63
CA ALA A 167 8.31 -5.41 -12.36
C ALA A 167 8.62 -3.90 -12.28
N THR A 168 7.57 -3.08 -12.42
CA THR A 168 7.66 -1.62 -12.28
C THR A 168 8.03 -1.22 -10.85
N LEU A 169 7.37 -1.82 -9.84
CA LEU A 169 7.69 -1.60 -8.43
C LEU A 169 9.10 -2.09 -8.05
N ARG A 170 9.61 -3.19 -8.64
CA ARG A 170 11.02 -3.63 -8.44
C ARG A 170 12.03 -2.62 -8.98
N ASN A 171 11.75 -1.99 -10.11
CA ASN A 171 12.61 -0.96 -10.69
C ASN A 171 12.58 0.33 -9.87
N VAL A 172 11.39 0.70 -9.35
CA VAL A 172 11.25 1.80 -8.38
C VAL A 172 11.95 1.46 -7.06
N LYS A 173 11.83 0.23 -6.55
CA LYS A 173 12.51 -0.29 -5.35
C LYS A 173 14.02 -0.16 -5.45
N ARG A 174 14.65 -0.60 -6.55
CA ARG A 174 16.11 -0.45 -6.73
C ARG A 174 16.55 1.00 -6.77
N LYS A 175 15.75 1.88 -7.37
CA LYS A 175 16.03 3.33 -7.39
C LYS A 175 15.87 3.93 -5.99
N VAL A 176 14.81 3.60 -5.25
CA VAL A 176 14.58 4.11 -3.89
C VAL A 176 15.63 3.57 -2.91
N PHE A 177 15.96 2.28 -2.97
CA PHE A 177 16.96 1.66 -2.10
C PHE A 177 18.38 2.18 -2.41
N SER A 178 18.72 2.37 -3.69
CA SER A 178 19.99 3.03 -4.06
C SER A 178 20.03 4.52 -3.75
N LEU A 179 18.89 5.18 -3.54
CA LEU A 179 18.79 6.54 -3.02
C LEU A 179 18.88 6.57 -1.49
N LEU A 180 18.37 5.56 -0.78
CA LEU A 180 18.52 5.41 0.67
C LEU A 180 19.94 4.97 1.07
N ASP A 181 20.51 3.96 0.41
CA ASP A 181 21.85 3.44 0.73
C ASP A 181 22.96 4.43 0.37
N LYS A 182 22.76 5.26 -0.67
CA LYS A 182 23.74 6.28 -1.07
C LYS A 182 23.52 7.62 -0.38
N MET A 183 22.44 7.79 0.38
CA MET A 183 22.13 9.05 1.04
C MET A 183 21.52 8.77 2.41
N GLY A 184 22.35 8.78 3.45
CA GLY A 184 21.90 9.39 4.69
C GLY A 184 21.44 10.80 4.34
N VAL A 185 20.11 11.00 4.29
CA VAL A 185 19.37 12.26 4.09
C VAL A 185 20.24 13.40 3.56
N SER A 186 20.41 13.50 2.24
CA SER A 186 20.98 14.70 1.64
C SER A 186 19.94 15.38 0.78
N SER A 187 19.89 16.70 0.87
CA SER A 187 18.86 17.66 0.46
C SER A 187 18.35 17.59 -0.99
N SER A 188 18.72 16.57 -1.78
CA SER A 188 18.33 16.41 -3.18
C SER A 188 16.93 15.80 -3.36
N LEU A 189 16.40 15.01 -2.42
CA LEU A 189 14.98 14.61 -2.46
C LEU A 189 14.03 15.75 -2.07
N LEU A 190 14.51 16.71 -1.25
CA LEU A 190 13.84 17.99 -1.04
C LEU A 190 13.78 18.82 -2.34
N ARG A 191 14.79 18.75 -3.22
CA ARG A 191 14.82 19.51 -4.48
C ARG A 191 13.78 19.10 -5.51
N VAL A 192 13.31 17.85 -5.51
CA VAL A 192 12.31 17.38 -6.49
C VAL A 192 10.92 17.91 -6.16
N ILE A 193 10.62 18.11 -4.87
CA ILE A 193 9.37 18.74 -4.40
C ILE A 193 9.49 20.27 -4.43
N ASP A 194 10.67 20.82 -4.13
CA ASP A 194 10.99 22.25 -4.24
C ASP A 194 11.04 22.75 -5.71
N ARG A 195 11.09 21.85 -6.71
CA ARG A 195 11.16 22.21 -8.13
C ARG A 195 9.93 22.98 -8.61
N ARG A 196 8.74 22.67 -8.09
CA ARG A 196 7.50 23.39 -8.45
C ARG A 196 7.51 24.82 -7.89
N GLN A 197 8.07 25.04 -6.70
CA GLN A 197 8.21 26.38 -6.10
C GLN A 197 9.35 27.18 -6.72
N ARG A 198 10.46 26.55 -7.13
CA ARG A 198 11.57 27.23 -7.84
C ARG A 198 11.19 27.70 -9.23
N LEU A 199 10.38 26.94 -9.96
CA LEU A 199 9.91 27.38 -11.28
C LEU A 199 9.03 28.62 -11.16
N ASP A 200 8.18 28.67 -10.13
CA ASP A 200 7.34 29.83 -9.83
C ASP A 200 8.20 31.04 -9.41
N ALA A 201 9.19 30.83 -8.55
CA ALA A 201 10.16 31.87 -8.18
C ALA A 201 10.97 32.38 -9.40
N ILE A 202 11.45 31.49 -10.27
CA ILE A 202 12.19 31.86 -11.48
C ILE A 202 11.32 32.68 -12.44
N LEU A 203 10.04 32.36 -12.58
CA LEU A 203 9.11 33.15 -13.39
C LEU A 203 8.89 34.55 -12.81
N VAL A 204 8.72 34.67 -11.50
CA VAL A 204 8.54 35.97 -10.82
C VAL A 204 9.80 36.82 -10.90
N TYR A 205 10.97 36.28 -10.55
CA TYR A 205 12.24 37.01 -10.63
C TYR A 205 12.65 37.32 -12.06
N GLY A 206 12.37 36.41 -13.01
CA GLY A 206 12.57 36.65 -14.43
C GLY A 206 11.70 37.77 -14.96
N GLY A 207 10.42 37.81 -14.57
CA GLY A 207 9.50 38.91 -14.90
C GLY A 207 9.96 40.25 -14.31
N MET A 208 10.40 40.28 -13.06
CA MET A 208 10.92 41.49 -12.40
C MET A 208 12.19 42.02 -13.06
N PHE A 209 13.09 41.13 -13.48
CA PHE A 209 14.30 41.54 -14.21
C PHE A 209 13.96 42.08 -15.60
N ALA A 210 13.05 41.42 -16.31
CA ALA A 210 12.61 41.85 -17.64
C ALA A 210 11.97 43.24 -17.62
N THR A 211 11.14 43.55 -16.63
CA THR A 211 10.51 44.88 -16.50
C THR A 211 11.54 45.98 -16.23
N VAL A 212 12.52 45.73 -15.36
CA VAL A 212 13.63 46.67 -15.11
C VAL A 212 14.48 46.87 -16.36
N LEU A 213 14.76 45.79 -17.11
CA LEU A 213 15.54 45.86 -18.35
C LEU A 213 14.83 46.69 -19.43
N ILE A 214 13.51 46.52 -19.58
CA ILE A 214 12.70 47.29 -20.54
C ILE A 214 12.72 48.78 -20.17
N LEU A 215 12.53 49.13 -18.89
CA LEU A 215 12.61 50.52 -18.44
C LEU A 215 14.00 51.13 -18.67
N PHE A 216 15.05 50.36 -18.44
CA PHE A 216 16.43 50.79 -18.68
C PHE A 216 16.71 51.05 -20.17
N ILE A 217 16.23 50.19 -21.06
CA ILE A 217 16.37 50.37 -22.51
C ILE A 217 15.61 51.63 -22.98
N VAL A 218 14.38 51.84 -22.49
CA VAL A 218 13.58 53.03 -22.82
C VAL A 218 14.28 54.30 -22.32
N TRP A 219 14.80 54.28 -21.08
CA TRP A 219 15.54 55.41 -20.52
C TRP A 219 16.82 55.71 -21.32
N MET A 220 17.57 54.68 -21.71
CA MET A 220 18.78 54.85 -22.54
C MET A 220 18.47 55.44 -23.91
N PHE A 221 17.36 55.04 -24.53
CA PHE A 221 16.98 55.52 -25.86
C PHE A 221 16.41 56.95 -25.81
N PHE A 222 15.76 57.34 -24.70
CA PHE A 222 15.21 58.68 -24.52
C PHE A 222 16.22 59.68 -23.94
N SER A 223 17.24 59.19 -23.22
CA SER A 223 18.33 60.01 -22.66
C SER A 223 19.51 60.18 -23.63
N ARG A 224 19.37 59.73 -24.89
CA ARG A 224 20.35 59.87 -25.97
C ARG A 224 19.74 60.70 -27.10
#